data_AF-A0A150UQB7-F1
#
_entry.id   AF-A0A150UQB7-F1
#
_cell.length_a   1.000
_cell.length_b   1.000
_cell.length_c   1.000
_cell.angle_alpha   90.00
_cell.angle_beta   90.00
_cell.angle_gamma   90.00
#
_symmetry.space_group_name_H-M   'P 1'
#
loop_
_entity.id
_entity.type
_entity.pdbx_description
1 polymer ?
#
loop_
_entity_poly.entity_id
_entity_poly.type
_entity_poly.pdbx_seq_one_letter_code
_entity_poly.pdbx_strand_id
1 'polypeptide(L)'
;IGKHWLDRFRTRYPEIQGVWTRQIESARYTAVNTATVQGWFDAVTALYIQHQYLPERIYNMDESGFAIGASQSSRVLVIKGRQEWITAVECVSAAGYAIPPLLIFKAEYTNMSWIPVGAPLDWRFSTSNSGWTSNSHAFEWIRTVFEPCTRPASPEERRLLIMDGHSSHITADFIAFCMDNAIDILILPPHCSH
;
A
#
# COMPACT_ATOMS: atom_id res chain seq x y z
N ILE A 1 16.67 -8.54 42.28
CA ILE A 1 16.24 -7.22 41.76
C ILE A 1 15.03 -6.78 42.57
N GLY A 2 15.07 -5.59 43.18
CA GLY A 2 14.01 -5.10 44.07
C GLY A 2 12.93 -4.31 43.33
N LYS A 3 11.71 -4.27 43.88
CA LYS A 3 10.53 -3.60 43.31
C LYS A 3 10.78 -2.14 42.89
N HIS A 4 11.68 -1.44 43.56
CA HIS A 4 12.03 -0.03 43.31
C HIS A 4 13.34 0.16 42.53
N TRP A 5 13.79 -0.85 41.79
CA TRP A 5 15.02 -0.73 41.01
C TRP A 5 14.84 0.21 39.82
N LEU A 6 13.73 0.09 39.07
CA LEU A 6 13.47 0.89 37.88
C LEU A 6 13.31 2.38 38.21
N ASP A 7 12.60 2.70 39.30
CA ASP A 7 12.42 4.06 39.78
C ASP A 7 13.76 4.71 40.14
N ARG A 8 14.59 4.00 40.92
CA ARG A 8 15.92 4.48 41.32
C ARG A 8 16.86 4.65 40.13
N PHE A 9 16.75 3.77 39.13
CA PHE A 9 17.52 3.87 37.89
C PHE A 9 17.15 5.12 37.09
N ARG A 10 15.85 5.40 36.93
CA ARG A 10 15.35 6.61 36.25
C ARG A 10 15.70 7.90 36.99
N THR A 11 15.66 7.90 38.33
CA THR A 11 16.11 9.06 39.12
C THR A 11 17.60 9.32 38.97
N ARG A 12 18.41 8.26 38.80
CA ARG A 12 19.87 8.37 38.69
C ARG A 12 20.33 8.87 37.32
N TYR A 13 19.55 8.63 36.27
CA TYR A 13 19.85 8.99 34.88
C TYR A 13 18.67 9.73 34.25
N PRO A 14 18.43 11.00 34.61
CA PRO A 14 17.29 11.79 34.11
C PRO A 14 17.33 12.07 32.60
N GLU A 15 18.49 11.89 31.96
CA GLU A 15 18.67 11.92 30.51
C GLU A 15 18.07 10.70 29.80
N ILE A 16 17.77 9.62 30.51
CA ILE A 16 17.19 8.39 29.95
C ILE A 16 15.67 8.49 29.99
N GLN A 17 15.06 8.61 28.81
CA GLN A 17 13.61 8.59 28.64
C GLN A 17 13.11 7.21 28.17
N GLY A 18 11.98 6.78 28.71
CA GLY A 18 11.27 5.62 28.17
C GLY A 18 10.58 6.01 26.88
N VAL A 19 11.02 5.45 25.75
CA VAL A 19 10.41 5.65 24.45
C VAL A 19 9.61 4.41 24.10
N TRP A 20 8.38 4.58 23.62
CA TRP A 20 7.68 3.52 22.90
C TRP A 20 8.42 3.28 21.59
N THR A 21 9.29 2.27 21.54
CA THR A 21 9.89 1.87 20.28
C THR A 21 8.79 1.21 19.45
N ARG A 22 8.54 1.74 18.24
CA ARG A 22 7.85 0.94 17.23
C ARG A 22 8.73 -0.26 16.96
N GLN A 23 8.15 -1.45 16.93
CA GLN A 23 8.85 -2.66 16.55
C GLN A 23 9.18 -2.55 15.05
N ILE A 24 10.27 -1.86 14.71
CA ILE A 24 10.97 -2.17 13.46
C ILE A 24 11.51 -3.57 13.73
N GLU A 25 10.90 -4.57 13.09
CA GLU A 25 11.39 -5.95 13.18
C GLU A 25 12.90 -5.95 12.92
N SER A 26 13.71 -6.43 13.86
CA SER A 26 15.18 -6.41 13.72
C SER A 26 15.66 -7.17 12.47
N ALA A 27 14.81 -8.05 11.93
CA ALA A 27 15.00 -8.71 10.64
C ALA A 27 15.10 -7.71 9.46
N ARG A 28 14.42 -6.56 9.52
CA ARG A 28 14.44 -5.53 8.46
C ARG A 28 15.76 -4.76 8.42
N TYR A 29 16.35 -4.45 9.57
CA TYR A 29 17.65 -3.78 9.61
C TYR A 29 18.80 -4.65 9.07
N THR A 30 18.64 -5.99 9.15
CA THR A 30 19.67 -6.94 8.73
C THR A 30 19.47 -7.44 7.28
N ALA A 31 18.27 -7.29 6.72
CA ALA A 31 17.91 -7.75 5.37
C ALA A 31 17.92 -6.64 4.30
N VAL A 32 17.96 -5.36 4.69
CA VAL A 32 18.06 -4.26 3.73
C VAL A 32 19.49 -4.17 3.20
N ASN A 33 19.68 -4.61 1.95
CA ASN A 33 20.92 -4.44 1.23
C ASN A 33 21.04 -2.97 0.78
N THR A 34 22.01 -2.24 1.34
CA THR A 34 22.28 -0.83 0.99
C THR A 34 22.45 -0.61 -0.51
N ALA A 35 23.06 -1.57 -1.23
CA ALA A 35 23.22 -1.48 -2.68
C ALA A 35 21.88 -1.57 -3.42
N THR A 36 20.92 -2.35 -2.91
CA THR A 36 19.58 -2.46 -3.50
C THR A 36 18.79 -1.17 -3.27
N VAL A 37 18.88 -0.59 -2.08
CA VAL A 37 18.25 0.70 -1.78
C VAL A 37 18.87 1.82 -2.61
N GLN A 38 20.20 1.85 -2.72
CA GLN A 38 20.91 2.83 -3.55
C GLN A 38 20.50 2.70 -5.02
N GLY A 39 20.51 1.47 -5.56
CA GLY A 39 20.08 1.24 -6.95
C GLY A 39 18.64 1.66 -7.22
N TRP A 40 17.75 1.52 -6.23
CA TRP A 40 16.39 2.04 -6.33
C TRP A 40 16.36 3.56 -6.40
N PHE A 41 17.09 4.26 -5.52
CA PHE A 41 17.19 5.73 -5.57
C PHE A 41 17.86 6.24 -6.84
N ASP A 42 18.84 5.51 -7.37
CA ASP A 42 19.47 5.82 -8.64
C ASP A 42 18.46 5.72 -9.79
N ALA A 43 17.60 4.68 -9.78
CA ALA A 43 16.52 4.53 -10.75
C ALA A 43 15.45 5.64 -10.63
N VAL A 44 15.04 6.00 -9.41
CA VAL A 44 14.16 7.16 -9.15
C VAL A 44 14.76 8.42 -9.77
N THR A 45 16.04 8.66 -9.48
CA THR A 45 16.75 9.87 -9.92
C THR A 45 16.85 9.91 -11.44
N ALA A 46 17.18 8.78 -12.09
CA ALA A 46 17.24 8.69 -13.54
C ALA A 46 15.89 8.98 -14.20
N LEU A 47 14.80 8.36 -13.71
CA LEU A 47 13.45 8.59 -14.22
C LEU A 47 13.01 10.05 -14.02
N TYR A 48 13.29 10.61 -12.85
CA TYR A 48 12.94 12.00 -12.56
C TYR A 48 13.70 12.97 -13.47
N ILE A 49 15.01 12.76 -13.68
CA ILE A 49 15.82 13.55 -14.60
C ILE A 49 15.28 13.45 -16.04
N GLN A 50 14.96 12.23 -16.49
CA GLN A 50 14.54 11.97 -17.86
C GLN A 50 13.17 12.56 -18.20
N HIS A 51 12.19 12.43 -17.30
CA HIS A 51 10.79 12.72 -17.61
C HIS A 51 10.23 13.95 -16.90
N GLN A 52 10.91 14.46 -15.86
CA GLN A 52 10.52 15.67 -15.13
C GLN A 52 9.04 15.66 -14.72
N TYR A 53 8.58 14.55 -14.13
CA TYR A 53 7.18 14.39 -13.75
C TYR A 53 6.74 15.52 -12.81
N LEU A 54 5.55 16.06 -13.08
CA LEU A 54 4.88 16.93 -12.11
C LEU A 54 4.47 16.11 -10.87
N PRO A 55 4.41 16.72 -9.67
CA PRO A 55 3.96 16.02 -8.46
C PRO A 55 2.59 15.35 -8.59
N GLU A 56 1.70 15.93 -9.39
CA GLU A 56 0.37 15.37 -9.68
C GLU A 56 0.41 14.06 -10.48
N ARG A 57 1.56 13.72 -11.07
CA ARG A 57 1.77 12.55 -11.94
C ARG A 57 2.66 11.48 -11.32
N ILE A 58 3.09 11.69 -10.08
CA ILE A 58 3.85 10.70 -9.31
C ILE A 58 2.88 10.10 -8.30
N TYR A 59 2.64 8.80 -8.38
CA TYR A 59 1.66 8.11 -7.57
C TYR A 59 2.29 7.01 -6.73
N ASN A 60 1.85 6.88 -5.48
CA ASN A 60 2.17 5.75 -4.63
C ASN A 60 0.91 4.90 -4.46
N MET A 61 1.01 3.61 -4.76
CA MET A 61 -0.06 2.62 -4.54
C MET A 61 0.34 1.70 -3.39
N ASP A 62 -0.62 1.39 -2.52
CA ASP A 62 -0.45 0.46 -1.41
C ASP A 62 -1.74 -0.35 -1.15
N GLU A 63 -1.61 -1.47 -0.43
CA GLU A 63 -2.71 -2.35 -0.06
C GLU A 63 -2.98 -2.33 1.45
N SER A 64 -4.20 -1.99 1.82
CA SER A 64 -4.64 -1.92 3.22
C SER A 64 -5.73 -2.95 3.53
N GLY A 65 -5.47 -3.80 4.52
CA GLY A 65 -6.44 -4.78 5.02
C GLY A 65 -7.30 -4.25 6.17
N PHE A 66 -8.62 -4.26 6.01
CA PHE A 66 -9.60 -3.87 7.02
C PHE A 66 -10.32 -5.08 7.59
N ALA A 67 -10.26 -5.27 8.90
CA ALA A 67 -10.98 -6.35 9.58
C ALA A 67 -12.42 -5.94 9.89
N ILE A 68 -13.39 -6.67 9.36
CA ILE A 68 -14.81 -6.46 9.67
C ILE A 68 -15.07 -6.91 11.12
N GLY A 69 -15.68 -6.04 11.93
CA GLY A 69 -16.02 -6.30 13.34
C GLY A 69 -14.95 -5.89 14.36
N ALA A 70 -13.82 -5.33 13.93
CA ALA A 70 -12.81 -4.75 14.80
C ALA A 70 -13.06 -3.25 15.02
N SER A 71 -13.99 -2.91 15.91
CA SER A 71 -13.97 -1.59 16.59
C SER A 71 -12.80 -1.56 17.57
N GLN A 72 -12.20 -0.38 17.81
CA GLN A 72 -11.10 -0.14 18.77
C GLN A 72 -11.15 -1.06 19.99
N SER A 73 -9.97 -1.53 20.44
CA SER A 73 -9.69 -2.31 21.67
C SER A 73 -10.82 -2.35 22.69
N SER A 74 -11.84 -3.15 22.43
CA SER A 74 -12.99 -3.34 23.30
C SER A 74 -12.98 -4.80 23.71
N ARG A 75 -13.13 -5.08 25.01
CA ARG A 75 -13.25 -6.45 25.51
C ARG A 75 -14.57 -7.03 24.98
N VAL A 76 -14.50 -7.76 23.88
CA VAL A 76 -15.64 -8.49 23.32
C VAL A 76 -15.34 -9.98 23.29
N LEU A 77 -16.32 -10.78 23.66
CA LEU A 77 -16.27 -12.24 23.51
C LEU A 77 -16.68 -12.55 22.07
N VAL A 78 -15.71 -12.95 21.23
CA VAL A 78 -15.96 -13.34 19.84
C VAL A 78 -15.68 -14.83 19.70
N ILE A 79 -16.54 -15.53 18.95
CA ILE A 79 -16.31 -16.92 18.56
C ILE A 79 -15.07 -16.93 17.65
N LYS A 80 -14.01 -17.61 18.10
CA LYS A 80 -12.72 -17.71 17.39
C LYS A 80 -12.94 -18.43 16.05
N GLY A 81 -12.75 -17.74 14.91
CA GLY A 81 -12.65 -18.42 13.61
C GLY A 81 -13.28 -17.77 12.36
N ARG A 82 -13.88 -16.58 12.42
CA ARG A 82 -14.40 -15.90 11.22
C ARG A 82 -14.06 -14.41 11.22
N GLN A 83 -12.77 -14.10 11.08
CA GLN A 83 -12.36 -12.73 10.78
C GLN A 83 -12.46 -12.55 9.26
N GLU A 84 -13.42 -11.74 8.84
CA GLU A 84 -13.59 -11.34 7.44
C GLU A 84 -12.75 -10.09 7.19
N TRP A 85 -12.02 -10.10 6.07
CA TRP A 85 -11.14 -9.02 5.65
C TRP A 85 -11.69 -8.40 4.37
N ILE A 86 -11.58 -7.08 4.30
CA ILE A 86 -11.72 -6.30 3.08
C ILE A 86 -10.34 -5.74 2.77
N THR A 87 -9.84 -5.97 1.57
CA THR A 87 -8.58 -5.39 1.12
C THR A 87 -8.88 -4.19 0.23
N ALA A 88 -8.32 -3.03 0.56
CA ALA A 88 -8.40 -1.83 -0.27
C ALA A 88 -7.07 -1.64 -1.01
N VAL A 89 -7.15 -1.47 -2.32
CA VAL A 89 -6.04 -0.96 -3.13
C VAL A 89 -6.20 0.55 -3.20
N GLU A 90 -5.28 1.28 -2.58
CA GLU A 90 -5.33 2.72 -2.40
C GLU A 90 -4.19 3.37 -3.17
N CYS A 91 -4.42 4.57 -3.72
CA CYS A 91 -3.40 5.26 -4.49
C CYS A 91 -3.50 6.78 -4.35
N VAL A 92 -2.37 7.43 -4.12
CA VAL A 92 -2.29 8.88 -3.87
C VAL A 92 -1.15 9.49 -4.67
N SER A 93 -1.39 10.66 -5.28
CA SER A 93 -0.34 11.43 -5.96
C SER A 93 0.57 12.17 -4.97
N ALA A 94 1.77 12.55 -5.41
CA ALA A 94 2.67 13.39 -4.62
C ALA A 94 2.12 14.82 -4.40
N ALA A 95 1.11 15.23 -5.16
CA ALA A 95 0.34 16.45 -4.91
C ALA A 95 -0.78 16.29 -3.86
N GLY A 96 -1.02 15.07 -3.35
CA GLY A 96 -2.01 14.77 -2.31
C GLY A 96 -3.39 14.38 -2.83
N TYR A 97 -3.58 14.22 -4.14
CA TYR A 97 -4.84 13.72 -4.70
C TYR A 97 -4.94 12.21 -4.56
N ALA A 98 -5.97 11.74 -3.85
CA ALA A 98 -6.30 10.32 -3.76
C ALA A 98 -7.15 9.88 -4.96
N ILE A 99 -6.83 8.71 -5.51
CA ILE A 99 -7.60 8.04 -6.55
C ILE A 99 -8.67 7.17 -5.86
N PRO A 100 -9.86 7.00 -6.46
CA PRO A 100 -10.85 6.05 -5.95
C PRO A 100 -10.25 4.65 -5.71
N PRO A 101 -10.58 3.98 -4.60
CA PRO A 101 -10.01 2.68 -4.29
C PRO A 101 -10.66 1.54 -5.08
N LEU A 102 -9.93 0.43 -5.21
CA LEU A 102 -10.53 -0.88 -5.48
C LEU A 102 -10.69 -1.63 -4.16
N LEU A 103 -11.93 -1.96 -3.79
CA LEU A 103 -12.25 -2.75 -2.60
C LEU A 103 -12.48 -4.21 -2.98
N ILE A 104 -11.76 -5.11 -2.31
CA ILE A 104 -11.79 -6.55 -2.58
C ILE A 104 -12.37 -7.25 -1.35
N PHE A 105 -13.55 -7.83 -1.52
CA PHE A 105 -14.21 -8.60 -0.47
C PHE A 105 -13.75 -10.05 -0.51
N LYS A 106 -13.62 -10.68 0.66
CA LYS A 106 -13.44 -12.12 0.75
C LYS A 106 -14.74 -12.85 0.39
N ALA A 107 -14.91 -13.23 -0.88
CA ALA A 107 -16.11 -13.90 -1.39
C ALA A 107 -15.85 -14.57 -2.74
N GLU A 108 -16.75 -15.47 -3.15
CA GLU A 108 -16.76 -16.08 -4.49
C GLU A 108 -17.49 -15.21 -5.52
N TYR A 109 -18.52 -14.48 -5.09
CA TYR A 109 -19.32 -13.60 -5.94
C TYR A 109 -19.60 -12.27 -5.24
N THR A 110 -19.65 -11.19 -6.02
CA THR A 110 -20.04 -9.87 -5.52
C THR A 110 -21.51 -9.86 -5.12
N ASN A 111 -21.82 -9.40 -3.91
CA ASN A 111 -23.18 -9.12 -3.48
C ASN A 111 -23.39 -7.60 -3.35
N MET A 112 -24.29 -7.06 -4.14
CA MET A 112 -24.64 -5.63 -4.13
C MET A 112 -25.13 -5.13 -2.77
N SER A 113 -25.66 -6.01 -1.92
CA SER A 113 -26.07 -5.63 -0.56
C SER A 113 -24.91 -5.27 0.37
N TRP A 114 -23.67 -5.59 0.02
CA TRP A 114 -22.48 -5.21 0.79
C TRP A 114 -22.04 -3.78 0.52
N ILE A 115 -22.47 -3.19 -0.61
CA ILE A 115 -22.10 -1.83 -0.99
C ILE A 115 -23.07 -0.87 -0.28
N PRO A 116 -22.57 0.04 0.58
CA PRO A 116 -23.44 0.98 1.27
C PRO A 116 -24.23 1.85 0.30
N VAL A 117 -25.49 2.14 0.64
CA VAL A 117 -26.29 3.12 -0.08
C VAL A 117 -25.60 4.47 0.02
N GLY A 118 -25.18 5.04 -1.12
CA GLY A 118 -24.41 6.29 -1.18
C GLY A 118 -22.90 6.12 -1.27
N ALA A 119 -22.38 4.90 -1.45
CA ALA A 119 -20.98 4.72 -1.84
C ALA A 119 -20.67 5.52 -3.14
N PRO A 120 -19.50 6.17 -3.24
CA PRO A 120 -19.15 6.93 -4.43
C PRO A 120 -19.17 6.04 -5.70
N LEU A 121 -19.71 6.56 -6.79
CA LEU A 121 -19.95 5.81 -8.03
C LEU A 121 -18.66 5.42 -8.78
N ASP A 122 -17.57 6.10 -8.48
CA ASP A 122 -16.24 5.90 -9.03
C ASP A 122 -15.43 4.85 -8.26
N TRP A 123 -15.91 4.39 -7.09
CA TRP A 123 -15.30 3.28 -6.37
C TRP A 123 -15.50 1.97 -7.14
N ARG A 124 -14.49 1.10 -7.08
CA ARG A 124 -14.56 -0.23 -7.69
C ARG A 124 -14.60 -1.31 -6.63
N PHE A 125 -15.29 -2.39 -6.94
CA PHE A 125 -15.51 -3.51 -6.03
C PHE A 125 -15.23 -4.82 -6.77
N SER A 126 -14.44 -5.69 -6.15
CA SER A 126 -14.09 -7.01 -6.65
C SER A 126 -14.13 -8.02 -5.52
N THR A 127 -13.90 -9.30 -5.81
CA THR A 127 -13.99 -10.39 -4.84
C THR A 127 -12.86 -11.39 -5.00
N SER A 128 -12.36 -11.89 -3.86
CA SER A 128 -11.33 -12.92 -3.80
C SER A 128 -11.73 -14.02 -2.83
N ASN A 129 -11.58 -15.29 -3.23
CA ASN A 129 -11.84 -16.44 -2.36
C ASN A 129 -10.95 -16.44 -1.10
N SER A 130 -9.72 -15.89 -1.21
CA SER A 130 -8.77 -15.83 -0.11
C SER A 130 -8.92 -14.55 0.73
N GLY A 131 -9.50 -13.49 0.16
CA GLY A 131 -9.50 -12.14 0.71
C GLY A 131 -8.22 -11.36 0.39
N TRP A 132 -7.25 -12.00 -0.26
CA TRP A 132 -6.00 -11.39 -0.71
C TRP A 132 -6.11 -10.98 -2.18
N THR A 133 -5.35 -9.96 -2.52
CA THR A 133 -5.10 -9.49 -3.87
C THR A 133 -4.34 -10.55 -4.67
N SER A 134 -4.45 -10.47 -6.00
CA SER A 134 -3.77 -11.36 -6.93
C SER A 134 -3.32 -10.56 -8.16
N ASN A 135 -2.53 -11.18 -9.04
CA ASN A 135 -2.15 -10.61 -10.33
C ASN A 135 -3.37 -10.10 -11.13
N SER A 136 -4.51 -10.81 -11.08
CA SER A 136 -5.72 -10.39 -11.79
C SER A 136 -6.34 -9.14 -11.18
N HIS A 137 -6.27 -8.96 -9.87
CA HIS A 137 -6.76 -7.76 -9.19
C HIS A 137 -5.86 -6.56 -9.49
N ALA A 138 -4.53 -6.74 -9.54
CA ALA A 138 -3.62 -5.67 -9.94
C ALA A 138 -3.89 -5.20 -11.38
N PHE A 139 -4.10 -6.16 -12.30
CA PHE A 139 -4.44 -5.85 -13.68
C PHE A 139 -5.85 -5.24 -13.85
N GLU A 140 -6.82 -5.70 -13.05
CA GLU A 140 -8.15 -5.09 -12.98
C GLU A 140 -8.04 -3.63 -12.51
N TRP A 141 -7.31 -3.39 -11.42
CA TRP A 141 -7.12 -2.07 -10.85
C TRP A 141 -6.46 -1.09 -11.82
N ILE A 142 -5.34 -1.46 -12.46
CA ILE A 142 -4.65 -0.54 -13.38
C ILE A 142 -5.55 -0.15 -14.56
N ARG A 143 -6.34 -1.09 -15.08
CA ARG A 143 -7.21 -0.89 -16.25
C ARG A 143 -8.50 -0.15 -15.93
N THR A 144 -9.08 -0.35 -14.75
CA THR A 144 -10.44 0.13 -14.42
C THR A 144 -10.46 1.31 -13.47
N VAL A 145 -9.33 1.58 -12.79
CA VAL A 145 -9.17 2.64 -11.80
C VAL A 145 -8.03 3.57 -12.21
N PHE A 146 -6.78 3.10 -12.12
CA PHE A 146 -5.63 4.00 -12.21
C PHE A 146 -5.53 4.71 -13.55
N GLU A 147 -5.52 3.96 -14.66
CA GLU A 147 -5.33 4.53 -15.99
C GLU A 147 -6.47 5.52 -16.33
N PRO A 148 -7.77 5.18 -16.18
CA PRO A 148 -8.86 6.12 -16.47
C PRO A 148 -8.85 7.37 -15.58
N CYS A 149 -8.53 7.23 -14.28
CA CYS A 149 -8.56 8.35 -13.33
C CYS A 149 -7.36 9.29 -13.49
N THR A 150 -6.25 8.83 -14.06
CA THR A 150 -5.00 9.61 -14.15
C THR A 150 -4.65 9.97 -15.59
N ARG A 151 -5.46 9.57 -16.58
CA ARG A 151 -5.17 9.76 -18.01
C ARG A 151 -4.83 11.23 -18.30
N PRO A 152 -3.62 11.52 -18.80
CA PRO A 152 -3.23 12.88 -19.13
C PRO A 152 -3.99 13.40 -20.35
N ALA A 153 -4.02 14.73 -20.49
CA ALA A 153 -4.60 15.36 -21.68
C ALA A 153 -3.72 15.12 -22.92
N SER A 154 -2.39 15.09 -22.75
CA SER A 154 -1.45 14.78 -23.83
C SER A 154 -0.89 13.34 -23.68
N PRO A 155 -0.89 12.53 -24.75
CA PRO A 155 -0.28 11.20 -24.74
C PRO A 155 1.23 11.18 -24.47
N GLU A 156 1.92 12.31 -24.62
CA GLU A 156 3.36 12.43 -24.34
C GLU A 156 3.66 12.57 -22.84
N GLU A 157 2.65 12.88 -22.04
CA GLU A 157 2.79 13.12 -20.62
C GLU A 157 2.78 11.82 -19.84
N ARG A 158 3.93 11.44 -19.26
CA ARG A 158 4.06 10.19 -18.54
C ARG A 158 3.63 10.32 -17.08
N ARG A 159 3.30 9.18 -16.49
CA ARG A 159 2.97 9.02 -15.06
C ARG A 159 3.95 8.04 -14.43
N LEU A 160 4.41 8.35 -13.22
CA LEU A 160 5.21 7.43 -12.43
C LEU A 160 4.31 6.76 -11.39
N LEU A 161 4.23 5.43 -11.44
CA LEU A 161 3.53 4.62 -10.45
C LEU A 161 4.55 3.86 -9.59
N ILE A 162 4.57 4.19 -8.31
CA ILE A 162 5.37 3.52 -7.28
C ILE A 162 4.49 2.49 -6.59
N MET A 163 4.97 1.25 -6.50
CA MET A 163 4.22 0.12 -5.95
C MET A 163 5.07 -0.63 -4.94
N ASP A 164 4.45 -1.24 -3.94
CA ASP A 164 5.16 -2.15 -3.05
C ASP A 164 5.55 -3.46 -3.77
N GLY A 165 6.68 -4.05 -3.37
CA GLY A 165 7.30 -5.18 -4.05
C GLY A 165 6.69 -6.54 -3.73
N HIS A 166 5.42 -6.61 -3.28
CA HIS A 166 4.82 -7.92 -3.04
C HIS A 166 4.70 -8.65 -4.38
N SER A 167 5.31 -9.83 -4.45
CA SER A 167 5.72 -10.53 -5.69
C SER A 167 4.56 -11.04 -6.56
N SER A 168 3.34 -10.60 -6.28
CA SER A 168 2.05 -11.10 -6.77
C SER A 168 1.28 -10.13 -7.66
N HIS A 169 1.89 -9.03 -8.14
CA HIS A 169 1.17 -7.97 -8.87
C HIS A 169 1.73 -7.57 -10.24
N ILE A 170 2.85 -8.15 -10.69
CA ILE A 170 3.57 -7.67 -11.87
C ILE A 170 3.67 -8.80 -12.91
N THR A 171 2.68 -8.89 -13.79
CA THR A 171 2.70 -9.78 -14.95
C THR A 171 3.22 -9.06 -16.19
N ALA A 172 3.57 -9.83 -17.23
CA ALA A 172 3.93 -9.26 -18.53
C ALA A 172 2.80 -8.39 -19.10
N ASP A 173 1.53 -8.80 -18.95
CA ASP A 173 0.38 -8.04 -19.40
C ASP A 173 0.22 -6.71 -18.64
N PHE A 174 0.49 -6.71 -17.33
CA PHE A 174 0.50 -5.48 -16.53
C PHE A 174 1.57 -4.51 -17.03
N ILE A 175 2.80 -4.99 -17.23
CA ILE A 175 3.90 -4.17 -17.73
C ILE A 175 3.58 -3.63 -19.12
N ALA A 176 3.11 -4.49 -20.04
CA ALA A 176 2.76 -4.10 -21.40
C ALA A 176 1.67 -3.02 -21.41
N PHE A 177 0.62 -3.19 -20.61
CA PHE A 177 -0.43 -2.19 -20.46
C PHE A 177 0.10 -0.85 -19.94
N CYS A 178 1.01 -0.86 -18.96
CA CYS A 178 1.63 0.36 -18.46
C CYS A 178 2.49 1.05 -19.54
N MET A 179 3.29 0.28 -20.29
CA MET A 179 4.09 0.82 -21.39
C MET A 179 3.22 1.48 -22.47
N ASP A 180 2.15 0.80 -22.89
CA ASP A 180 1.21 1.28 -23.91
C ASP A 180 0.45 2.55 -23.49
N ASN A 181 0.30 2.77 -22.17
CA ASN A 181 -0.40 3.92 -21.62
C ASN A 181 0.53 4.98 -21.00
N ALA A 182 1.83 4.95 -21.32
CA ALA A 182 2.80 5.94 -20.83
C ALA A 182 2.87 6.01 -19.29
N ILE A 183 2.84 4.85 -18.64
CA ILE A 183 2.97 4.68 -17.19
C ILE A 183 4.31 3.99 -16.92
N ASP A 184 5.20 4.68 -16.24
CA ASP A 184 6.45 4.11 -15.73
C ASP A 184 6.21 3.49 -14.36
N ILE A 185 6.68 2.27 -14.17
CA ILE A 185 6.51 1.53 -12.93
C ILE A 185 7.82 1.52 -12.16
N LEU A 186 7.75 1.81 -10.86
CA LEU A 186 8.86 1.67 -9.95
C LEU A 186 8.44 0.84 -8.73
N ILE A 187 9.20 -0.22 -8.46
CA ILE A 187 8.86 -1.19 -7.40
C ILE A 187 9.76 -0.93 -6.19
N LEU A 188 9.15 -0.77 -5.03
CA LEU A 188 9.88 -0.61 -3.77
C LEU A 188 10.70 -1.87 -3.48
N PRO A 189 11.94 -1.73 -2.96
CA PRO A 189 12.71 -2.89 -2.56
C PRO A 189 12.00 -3.71 -1.48
N PRO A 190 12.24 -5.04 -1.41
CA PRO A 190 11.69 -5.87 -0.35
C PRO A 190 12.02 -5.30 1.03
N HIS A 191 11.06 -5.37 1.96
CA HIS A 191 11.19 -4.86 3.33
C HIS A 191 11.43 -3.34 3.45
N CYS A 192 11.11 -2.56 2.40
CA CYS A 192 11.11 -1.10 2.44
C CYS A 192 9.71 -0.47 2.53
N SER A 193 8.63 -1.28 2.54
CA SER A 193 7.29 -0.83 2.92
C SER A 193 7.03 -1.07 4.43
N HIS A 194 6.33 -0.11 5.05
CA HIS A 194 5.84 -0.05 6.44
C HIS A 194 6.67 -0.73 7.52
#